data_AF-A0A9P1MQ75-F1
#
_entry.id   AF-A0A9P1MQ75-F1
#
_cell.length_a   1.000
_cell.length_b   1.000
_cell.length_c   1.000
_cell.angle_alpha   90.00
_cell.angle_beta   90.00
_cell.angle_gamma   90.00
#
_symmetry.space_group_name_H-M   'P 1'
#
loop_
_entity.id
_entity.type
_entity.pdbx_description
1 polymer ?
#
loop_
_entity_poly.entity_id
_entity_poly.type
_entity_poly.pdbx_seq_one_letter_code
_entity_poly.pdbx_strand_id
1 'polypeptide(L)'
;MPKQIAEIKEFLVKARRKDARSVKIKKNKNNTKFKVRCSKYLYTLVVADKEKADKLKQSLPPGIQVKELKSYLFFLMHIEISNTPIFMN
;
A
#
# COMPACT_ATOMS: atom_id res chain seq x y z
N MET A 1 10.41 7.76 -15.42
CA MET A 1 9.38 8.55 -14.71
C MET A 1 8.24 7.64 -14.24
N PRO A 2 7.76 7.77 -12.99
CA PRO A 2 6.57 7.08 -12.50
C PRO A 2 5.28 7.62 -13.15
N LYS A 3 4.22 6.82 -13.17
CA LYS A 3 2.90 7.20 -13.68
C LYS A 3 1.83 7.06 -12.61
N GLN A 4 0.86 7.96 -12.59
CA GLN A 4 -0.32 7.86 -11.72
C GLN A 4 -1.51 7.28 -12.51
N ILE A 5 -2.30 6.45 -11.85
CA ILE A 5 -3.56 5.92 -12.35
C ILE A 5 -4.68 6.54 -11.52
N ALA A 6 -5.74 7.02 -12.18
CA ALA A 6 -6.92 7.58 -11.52
C ALA A 6 -7.94 6.50 -11.14
N GLU A 7 -8.16 5.54 -12.05
CA GLU A 7 -9.25 4.59 -11.95
C GLU A 7 -8.83 3.21 -11.42
N ILE A 8 -9.66 2.62 -10.56
CA ILE A 8 -9.42 1.28 -9.99
C ILE A 8 -9.42 0.22 -11.09
N LYS A 9 -10.33 0.34 -12.07
CA LYS A 9 -10.44 -0.61 -13.19
C LYS A 9 -9.14 -0.68 -13.98
N GLU A 10 -8.56 0.47 -14.32
CA GLU A 10 -7.28 0.54 -15.04
C GLU A 10 -6.16 -0.08 -14.21
N PHE A 11 -6.11 0.21 -12.90
CA PHE A 11 -5.13 -0.37 -12.00
C PHE A 11 -5.17 -1.92 -12.00
N LEU A 12 -6.37 -2.51 -11.91
CA LEU A 12 -6.53 -3.97 -11.92
C LEU A 12 -6.11 -4.59 -13.27
N VAL A 13 -6.37 -3.91 -14.39
CA VAL A 13 -5.88 -4.33 -15.70
C VAL A 13 -4.34 -4.31 -15.72
N LYS A 14 -3.70 -3.25 -15.21
CA LYS A 14 -2.23 -3.18 -15.15
C LYS A 14 -1.63 -4.25 -14.22
N ALA A 15 -2.28 -4.55 -13.10
CA ALA A 15 -1.84 -5.57 -12.15
C ALA A 15 -1.93 -7.01 -12.70
N ARG A 16 -2.80 -7.26 -13.68
CA ARG A 16 -2.93 -8.56 -14.36
C ARG A 16 -1.99 -8.76 -15.56
N ARG A 17 -1.25 -7.73 -15.99
CA ARG A 17 -0.34 -7.86 -17.13
C ARG A 17 0.84 -8.76 -16.80
N LYS A 18 1.32 -9.51 -17.80
CA LYS A 18 2.48 -10.40 -17.69
C LYS A 18 3.77 -9.69 -17.24
N ASP A 19 3.90 -8.40 -17.51
CA ASP A 19 5.08 -7.60 -17.12
C ASP A 19 4.99 -7.04 -15.68
N ALA A 20 3.87 -7.22 -14.99
CA ALA A 20 3.70 -6.82 -13.60
C ALA A 20 4.42 -7.80 -12.67
N ARG A 21 5.40 -7.30 -11.90
CA ARG A 21 6.28 -8.12 -11.06
C ARG A 21 5.85 -8.13 -9.60
N SER A 22 5.40 -7.00 -9.09
CA SER A 22 5.00 -6.86 -7.68
C SER A 22 4.09 -5.65 -7.47
N VAL A 23 3.31 -5.71 -6.40
CA VAL A 23 2.53 -4.59 -5.88
C VAL A 23 3.08 -4.21 -4.52
N LYS A 24 3.53 -2.96 -4.37
CA LYS A 24 3.87 -2.40 -3.06
C LYS A 24 2.69 -1.59 -2.53
N ILE A 25 2.21 -1.93 -1.35
CA ILE A 25 1.12 -1.21 -0.69
C ILE A 25 1.74 -0.33 0.40
N LYS A 26 1.59 0.99 0.25
CA LYS A 26 2.02 1.95 1.27
C LYS A 26 0.79 2.58 1.91
N LYS A 27 0.53 2.25 3.17
CA LYS A 27 -0.46 2.93 4.01
C LYS A 27 0.16 4.24 4.52
N ASN A 28 -0.50 5.36 4.26
CA ASN A 28 -0.20 6.67 4.86
C ASN A 28 -1.36 7.06 5.79
N LYS A 29 -1.23 8.20 6.48
CA LYS A 29 -2.27 8.68 7.42
C LYS A 29 -3.65 8.84 6.75
N ASN A 30 -3.67 9.47 5.56
CA ASN A 30 -4.90 9.88 4.88
C ASN A 30 -5.22 9.09 3.60
N ASN A 31 -4.30 8.24 3.13
CA ASN A 31 -4.49 7.46 1.91
C ASN A 31 -3.61 6.22 1.90
N THR A 32 -4.02 5.26 1.08
CA THR A 32 -3.23 4.08 0.73
C THR A 32 -2.79 4.19 -0.72
N LYS A 33 -1.49 4.00 -0.98
CA LYS A 33 -0.91 4.00 -2.32
C LYS A 33 -0.61 2.57 -2.76
N PHE A 34 -1.24 2.14 -3.83
CA PHE A 34 -0.98 0.86 -4.50
C PHE A 34 -0.01 1.09 -5.64
N LYS A 35 1.20 0.55 -5.53
CA LYS A 35 2.28 0.78 -6.48
C LYS A 35 2.61 -0.51 -7.22
N VAL A 36 2.13 -0.66 -8.46
CA VAL A 36 2.46 -1.84 -9.29
C VAL A 36 3.73 -1.58 -10.08
N ARG A 37 4.71 -2.47 -9.93
CA ARG A 37 5.96 -2.45 -10.69
C ARG A 37 5.80 -3.26 -11.97
N CYS A 38 5.81 -2.58 -13.11
CA CYS A 38 5.91 -3.20 -14.43
C CYS A 38 7.36 -3.17 -14.94
N SER A 39 7.61 -3.66 -16.15
CA SER A 39 8.96 -3.60 -16.77
C SER A 39 9.48 -2.17 -16.88
N LYS A 40 8.73 -1.28 -17.55
CA LYS A 40 9.16 0.11 -17.83
C LYS A 40 8.77 1.10 -16.73
N TYR A 41 7.54 1.02 -16.23
CA TYR A 41 6.96 2.03 -15.35
C TYR A 41 6.58 1.46 -13.98
N LEU A 42 6.61 2.35 -12.99
CA LEU A 42 5.93 2.17 -11.72
C LEU A 42 4.60 2.93 -11.82
N TYR A 43 3.48 2.22 -11.71
CA TYR A 43 2.17 2.85 -11.67
C TYR A 43 1.70 2.97 -10.23
N THR A 44 1.12 4.10 -9.87
CA THR A 44 0.59 4.36 -8.53
C THR A 44 -0.89 4.71 -8.62
N LEU A 45 -1.72 3.96 -7.90
CA LEU A 45 -3.10 4.34 -7.59
C LEU A 45 -3.13 4.86 -6.14
N VAL A 46 -3.81 5.99 -5.92
CA VAL A 46 -4.00 6.58 -4.59
C VAL A 46 -5.46 6.42 -4.19
N VAL A 47 -5.71 5.76 -3.06
CA VAL A 47 -7.06 5.55 -2.53
C VAL A 47 -7.16 6.22 -1.16
N ALA A 48 -8.06 7.18 -1.00
CA ALA A 48 -8.25 7.89 0.26
C ALA A 48 -9.03 7.05 1.29
N ASP A 49 -10.05 6.35 0.82
CA ASP A 49 -10.95 5.53 1.62
C ASP A 49 -10.28 4.21 2.05
N LYS A 50 -10.27 3.94 3.36
CA LYS A 50 -9.63 2.76 3.94
C LYS A 50 -10.35 1.45 3.60
N GLU A 51 -11.68 1.43 3.63
CA GLU A 51 -12.47 0.24 3.32
C GLU A 51 -12.33 -0.13 1.85
N LYS A 52 -12.35 0.86 0.95
CA LYS A 52 -12.09 0.63 -0.48
C LYS A 52 -10.68 0.10 -0.71
N ALA A 53 -9.69 0.59 0.04
CA ALA A 53 -8.32 0.09 -0.05
C ALA A 53 -8.22 -1.38 0.39
N ASP A 54 -8.89 -1.76 1.48
CA ASP A 54 -8.86 -3.15 1.97
C ASP A 54 -9.59 -4.11 1.02
N LYS A 55 -10.74 -3.70 0.44
CA LYS A 55 -11.41 -4.46 -0.63
C LYS A 55 -10.55 -4.59 -1.90
N LEU A 56 -9.86 -3.52 -2.29
CA LEU A 56 -8.96 -3.55 -3.43
C LEU A 56 -7.77 -4.49 -3.20
N LYS A 57 -7.23 -4.53 -1.98
CA LYS A 57 -6.17 -5.46 -1.61
C LYS A 57 -6.60 -6.92 -1.79
N GLN A 58 -7.83 -7.26 -1.41
CA GLN A 58 -8.39 -8.60 -1.61
C GLN A 58 -8.64 -8.93 -3.10
N SER A 59 -8.87 -7.91 -3.93
CA SER A 59 -9.11 -8.06 -5.37
C SER A 59 -7.83 -8.21 -6.20
N LEU A 60 -6.65 -8.18 -5.57
CA LEU A 60 -5.39 -8.33 -6.27
C LEU A 60 -5.23 -9.77 -6.82
N PRO A 61 -4.58 -9.95 -7.98
CA PRO A 61 -4.36 -11.27 -8.55
C PRO A 61 -3.53 -12.16 -7.61
N PRO A 62 -3.90 -13.45 -7.39
CA PRO A 62 -3.21 -14.31 -6.42
C PRO A 62 -1.75 -14.64 -6.79
N GLY A 63 -1.38 -14.49 -8.07
CA GLY A 63 -0.02 -14.74 -8.55
C GLY A 63 0.94 -13.54 -8.47
N ILE A 64 0.50 -12.36 -8.03
CA ILE A 64 1.36 -11.19 -7.93
C ILE A 64 1.98 -11.07 -6.53
N GLN A 65 3.28 -10.79 -6.46
CA GLN A 65 3.92 -10.57 -5.17
C GLN A 65 3.44 -9.26 -4.53
N VAL A 66 2.79 -9.36 -3.37
CA VAL A 66 2.31 -8.19 -2.62
C VAL A 66 3.26 -7.92 -1.44
N LYS A 67 3.78 -6.69 -1.35
CA LYS A 67 4.63 -6.23 -0.25
C LYS A 67 4.01 -5.03 0.45
N GLU A 68 3.70 -5.18 1.74
CA GLU A 68 3.24 -4.07 2.57
C GLU A 68 4.43 -3.28 3.13
N LEU A 69 4.42 -1.97 2.91
CA LEU A 69 5.43 -1.06 3.42
C LEU A 69 4.93 -0.44 4.72
N LYS A 70 5.41 -0.97 5.85
CA LYS A 70 5.23 -0.32 7.16
C LYS A 70 6.04 0.97 7.17
N SER A 71 5.43 2.10 7.58
CA SER A 71 6.24 3.24 7.99
C SER A 71 6.75 2.96 9.40
N TYR A 72 8.07 2.95 9.55
CA TYR A 72 8.73 2.80 10.84
C TYR A 72 8.27 3.83 11.88
N LEU A 73 7.77 5.00 11.45
CA LEU A 73 7.22 6.03 12.34
C LEU A 73 6.07 5.54 13.22
N PHE A 74 5.22 4.62 12.73
CA PHE A 74 4.14 4.06 13.54
C PHE A 74 4.64 2.98 14.51
N PHE A 75 5.73 2.30 14.15
CA PHE A 75 6.35 1.28 15.00
C PHE A 75 7.08 1.92 16.19
N LEU A 76 7.73 3.05 15.98
CA LEU A 76 8.41 3.81 17.04
C LEU A 76 7.41 4.40 18.06
N MET A 77 6.27 4.95 17.62
CA MET A 77 5.23 5.44 18.54
C MET A 77 4.65 4.35 19.45
N HIS A 78 4.44 3.13 18.94
CA HIS A 78 3.96 2.02 19.77
C HIS A 78 5.02 1.55 20.79
N ILE A 79 6.30 1.60 20.43
CA ILE A 79 7.40 1.30 21.36
C ILE A 79 7.47 2.34 22.48
N GLU A 80 7.33 3.63 22.17
CA GLU A 80 7.33 4.69 23.19
C GLU A 80 6.17 4.55 24.18
N ILE A 81 4.95 4.25 23.72
CA ILE A 81 3.77 4.05 24.60
C ILE A 81 3.96 2.85 25.55
N SER A 82 4.66 1.80 25.13
CA SER A 82 4.97 0.67 26.03
C SER A 82 6.07 0.96 27.07
N ASN A 83 6.88 2.01 26.86
CA ASN A 83 7.99 2.37 27.76
C ASN A 83 7.68 3.60 28.61
N THR A 84 6.47 4.17 28.56
CA THR A 84 6.07 5.20 29.52
C THR A 84 5.77 4.52 30.87
N PRO A 85 6.54 4.80 31.94
CA PRO A 85 6.17 4.35 33.27
C PRO A 85 4.87 5.07 33.64
N ILE A 86 3.76 4.32 33.59
CA ILE A 86 2.48 4.76 34.14
C ILE A 86 2.76 4.99 35.63
N PHE A 87 2.58 6.24 36.06
CA PHE A 87 2.80 6.73 37.42
C PHE A 87 2.55 5.63 38.47
N MET A 88 3.62 5.23 39.17
CA MET A 88 3.48 4.72 40.52
C MET A 88 2.97 5.90 41.36
N ASN A 89 1.68 5.89 41.68
CA ASN A 89 1.09 6.57 42.82
C ASN A 89 -0.04 5.69 43.34
#